data_AF-A0A9J6F9U6-F1
#
_entry.id   AF-A0A9J6F9U6-F1
#
_cell.length_a   1.000
_cell.length_b   1.000
_cell.length_c   1.000
_cell.angle_alpha   90.00
_cell.angle_beta   90.00
_cell.angle_gamma   90.00
#
_symmetry.space_group_name_H-M   'P 1'
#
loop_
_entity.id
_entity.type
_entity.pdbx_description
1 polymer ?
#
loop_
_entity_poly.entity_id
_entity_poly.type
_entity_poly.pdbx_seq_one_letter_code
_entity_poly.pdbx_strand_id
1 'polypeptide(L)'
;MKTWKGRSRKTAVIKTGNEAYEQMKERKHLYVGCTRCRVFDITFVLRCGKCAMIGQTEIHCPADKAEFCGVRCARRHYYKHCNAAEECCASCLELPDVTEEDAYHTMMSFQCPVYLQKKKEILQRILVQMELPYQRTD
;
A
#
# COMPACT_ATOMS: atom_id res chain seq x y z
N MET A 1 30.09 12.21 -22.83
CA MET A 1 29.27 13.14 -22.04
C MET A 1 27.85 12.58 -21.92
N LYS A 2 27.49 11.96 -20.78
CA LYS A 2 26.11 11.56 -20.46
C LYS A 2 25.87 11.81 -18.97
N THR A 3 25.38 12.99 -18.64
CA THR A 3 24.96 13.31 -17.27
C THR A 3 23.58 12.70 -17.04
N TRP A 4 23.53 11.60 -16.31
CA TRP A 4 22.29 11.07 -15.77
C TRP A 4 21.81 12.00 -14.64
N LYS A 5 20.85 12.89 -14.93
CA LYS A 5 20.19 13.73 -13.92
C LYS A 5 18.97 13.00 -13.35
N GLY A 6 19.21 11.93 -12.60
CA GLY A 6 18.17 11.40 -11.72
C GLY A 6 17.86 12.43 -10.64
N ARG A 7 16.73 13.14 -10.72
CA ARG A 7 16.22 13.90 -9.56
C ARG A 7 15.89 12.87 -8.48
N SER A 8 16.75 12.69 -7.48
CA SER A 8 16.35 11.98 -6.27
C SER A 8 15.20 12.77 -5.65
N ARG A 9 13.98 12.24 -5.68
CA ARG A 9 12.85 12.84 -4.96
C ARG A 9 13.17 12.67 -3.47
N LYS A 10 13.62 13.74 -2.82
CA LYS A 10 13.82 13.75 -1.37
C LYS A 10 12.44 13.74 -0.72
N THR A 11 12.14 12.69 0.04
CA THR A 11 10.93 12.60 0.85
C THR A 11 11.27 13.01 2.27
N ALA A 12 10.50 13.94 2.82
CA ALA A 12 10.61 14.34 4.23
C ALA A 12 9.39 13.82 5.00
N VAL A 13 9.60 13.41 6.25
CA VAL A 13 8.54 13.02 7.17
C VAL A 13 8.31 14.19 8.12
N ILE A 14 7.07 14.65 8.23
CA ILE A 14 6.69 15.77 9.08
C ILE A 14 5.82 15.22 10.21
N LYS A 15 6.20 15.51 11.45
CA LYS A 15 5.32 15.31 12.61
C LYS A 15 4.53 16.58 12.82
N THR A 16 3.22 16.46 12.98
CA THR A 16 2.30 17.59 13.10
C THR A 16 1.18 17.23 14.06
N GLY A 17 0.52 18.24 14.65
CA GLY A 17 -0.75 18.05 15.36
C GLY A 17 -1.90 17.74 14.39
N ASN A 18 -3.02 17.25 14.95
CA ASN A 18 -4.18 16.77 14.17
C ASN A 18 -4.80 17.87 13.28
N GLU A 19 -4.97 19.08 13.80
CA GLU A 19 -5.56 20.18 13.03
C GLU A 19 -4.73 20.54 11.80
N ALA A 20 -3.41 20.67 11.97
CA ALA A 20 -2.51 20.96 10.86
C ALA A 20 -2.39 19.76 9.90
N TYR A 21 -2.52 18.52 10.37
CA TYR A 21 -2.60 17.34 9.50
C TYR A 21 -3.81 17.37 8.58
N GLU A 22 -5.00 17.64 9.10
CA GLU A 22 -6.23 17.70 8.29
C GLU A 22 -6.15 18.81 7.23
N GLN A 23 -5.64 19.99 7.61
CA GLN A 23 -5.39 21.08 6.66
C GLN A 23 -4.39 20.70 5.55
N MET A 24 -3.31 19.99 5.90
CA MET A 24 -2.32 19.51 4.92
C MET A 24 -2.91 18.46 3.97
N LYS A 25 -3.79 17.58 4.49
CA LYS A 25 -4.47 16.53 3.73
C LYS A 25 -5.46 17.11 2.73
N GLU A 26 -6.22 18.13 3.13
CA GLU A 26 -7.16 18.84 2.26
C GLU A 26 -6.43 19.58 1.12
N ARG A 27 -5.38 20.34 1.47
CA ARG A 27 -4.60 21.13 0.49
C ARG A 27 -3.73 20.29 -0.42
N LYS A 28 -3.44 19.03 -0.05
CA LYS A 28 -2.58 18.03 -0.74
C LYS A 28 -1.14 18.46 -0.95
N HIS A 29 -0.78 19.71 -0.64
CA HIS A 29 0.53 20.30 -0.87
C HIS A 29 0.93 21.22 0.28
N LEU A 30 2.22 21.29 0.53
CA LEU A 30 2.85 22.16 1.52
C LEU A 30 3.97 22.94 0.85
N TYR A 31 4.12 24.22 1.19
CA TYR A 31 5.29 24.99 0.76
C TYR A 31 6.40 24.86 1.80
N VAL A 32 7.58 24.41 1.36
CA VAL A 32 8.80 24.37 2.18
C VAL A 32 9.78 25.36 1.58
N GLY A 33 9.96 26.51 2.24
CA GLY A 33 10.58 27.69 1.64
C GLY A 33 9.80 28.12 0.39
N CYS A 34 10.49 28.27 -0.75
CA CYS A 34 9.88 28.61 -2.03
C CYS A 34 9.46 27.39 -2.88
N THR A 35 9.46 26.17 -2.32
CA THR A 35 9.17 24.94 -3.06
C THR A 35 7.81 24.36 -2.70
N ARG A 36 6.97 24.06 -3.70
CA ARG A 36 5.70 23.33 -3.54
C ARG A 36 5.97 21.82 -3.44
N CYS A 37 5.69 21.24 -2.28
CA CYS A 37 5.88 19.83 -1.98
C CYS A 37 4.53 19.11 -1.95
N ARG A 38 4.44 17.90 -2.53
CA ARG A 38 3.24 17.07 -2.44
C ARG A 38 3.18 16.39 -1.08
N VAL A 39 2.07 16.56 -0.39
CA VAL A 39 1.75 15.85 0.85
C VAL A 39 1.02 14.57 0.50
N PHE A 40 1.41 13.48 1.16
CA PHE A 40 0.74 12.19 1.07
C PHE A 40 1.02 11.40 2.33
N ASP A 41 0.06 10.57 2.72
CA ASP A 41 0.25 9.66 3.85
C ASP A 41 1.30 8.61 3.48
N ILE A 42 2.33 8.49 4.32
CA ILE A 42 3.29 7.40 4.25
C ILE A 42 2.67 6.23 5.02
N THR A 43 1.68 5.59 4.41
CA THR A 43 1.13 4.31 4.89
C THR A 43 1.22 3.28 3.79
N PHE A 44 1.96 2.22 4.07
CA PHE A 44 2.11 1.07 3.18
C PHE A 44 1.34 -0.09 3.77
N VAL A 45 0.40 -0.62 2.99
CA VAL A 45 -0.21 -1.91 3.30
C VAL A 45 0.72 -2.98 2.77
N LEU A 46 1.27 -3.79 3.67
CA LEU A 46 2.16 -4.88 3.31
C LEU A 46 1.42 -5.94 2.49
N ARG A 47 2.01 -6.32 1.36
CA ARG A 47 1.61 -7.49 0.57
C ARG A 47 2.70 -8.55 0.64
N CYS A 48 2.29 -9.81 0.77
CA CYS A 48 3.21 -10.93 0.73
C CYS A 48 3.75 -11.09 -0.70
N GLY A 49 5.07 -11.11 -0.89
CA GLY A 49 5.65 -11.33 -2.22
C GLY A 49 5.64 -12.80 -2.68
N LYS A 50 5.16 -13.75 -1.86
CA LYS A 50 4.88 -15.13 -2.29
C LYS A 50 3.46 -15.27 -2.86
N CYS A 51 2.45 -14.94 -2.05
CA CYS A 51 1.05 -15.19 -2.37
C CYS A 51 0.23 -13.94 -2.68
N ALA A 52 0.85 -12.76 -2.76
CA ALA A 52 0.16 -11.49 -3.03
C ALA A 52 -0.87 -11.01 -1.98
N MET A 53 -1.12 -11.79 -0.93
CA MET A 53 -2.10 -11.47 0.11
C MET A 53 -1.64 -10.33 1.02
N ILE A 54 -2.61 -9.51 1.44
CA ILE A 54 -2.40 -8.43 2.39
C ILE A 54 -2.34 -8.99 3.82
N GLY A 55 -1.45 -8.44 4.65
CA GLY A 55 -1.45 -8.69 6.11
C GLY A 55 -0.50 -9.77 6.60
N GLN A 56 0.28 -10.40 5.71
CA GLN A 56 1.34 -11.33 6.09
C GLN A 56 2.65 -11.05 5.34
N THR A 57 3.77 -11.38 5.97
CA THR A 57 5.11 -11.32 5.34
C THR A 57 5.37 -12.58 4.52
N GLU A 58 6.42 -12.58 3.70
CA GLU A 58 6.86 -13.79 3.00
C GLU A 58 7.35 -14.90 3.94
N ILE A 59 7.86 -14.51 5.11
CA ILE A 59 8.44 -15.43 6.11
C ILE A 59 7.36 -16.29 6.74
N HIS A 60 6.18 -15.72 6.98
CA HIS A 60 5.03 -16.41 7.58
C HIS A 60 4.02 -16.90 6.53
N CYS A 61 4.39 -16.89 5.26
CA CYS A 61 3.49 -17.32 4.21
C CYS A 61 3.51 -18.85 4.05
N PRO A 62 2.35 -19.52 4.13
CA PRO A 62 2.25 -20.97 3.96
C PRO A 62 2.41 -21.42 2.51
N ALA A 63 2.30 -20.50 1.53
CA ALA A 63 2.43 -20.81 0.11
C ALA A 63 3.90 -20.85 -0.33
N ASP A 64 4.24 -21.77 -1.21
CA ASP A 64 5.53 -21.77 -1.91
C ASP A 64 5.53 -20.72 -3.05
N LYS A 65 6.66 -20.01 -3.23
CA LYS A 65 6.85 -19.03 -4.31
C LYS A 65 6.71 -19.65 -5.69
N ALA A 66 7.00 -20.94 -5.82
CA ALA A 66 6.92 -21.67 -7.09
C ALA A 66 5.48 -21.94 -7.55
N GLU A 67 4.51 -21.83 -6.64
CA GLU A 67 3.16 -22.37 -6.87
C GLU A 67 2.09 -21.29 -7.05
N PHE A 68 2.40 -19.99 -6.93
CA PHE A 68 1.37 -18.96 -6.94
C PHE A 68 1.67 -17.77 -7.84
N CYS A 69 0.72 -17.43 -8.71
CA CYS A 69 0.82 -16.31 -9.63
C CYS A 69 0.25 -15.05 -8.98
N GLY A 70 0.94 -14.55 -7.97
CA GLY A 70 0.48 -13.41 -7.18
C GLY A 70 0.40 -12.08 -7.96
N VAL A 71 1.14 -11.96 -9.07
CA VAL A 71 1.29 -10.71 -9.80
C VAL A 71 0.21 -10.51 -10.88
N ARG A 72 -0.29 -11.60 -11.46
CA ARG A 72 -1.11 -11.54 -12.68
C ARG A 72 -2.50 -12.09 -12.49
N CYS A 73 -2.68 -13.37 -12.17
CA CYS A 73 -4.02 -13.99 -12.21
C CYS A 73 -4.45 -14.70 -10.93
N ALA A 74 -3.64 -14.65 -9.87
CA ALA A 74 -3.95 -15.25 -8.57
C ALA A 74 -4.22 -16.77 -8.59
N ARG A 75 -3.79 -17.48 -9.65
CA ARG A 75 -3.94 -18.94 -9.78
C ARG A 75 -2.66 -19.67 -9.39
N ARG A 76 -2.78 -21.00 -9.21
CA ARG A 76 -1.66 -21.87 -8.86
C ARG A 76 -0.73 -22.13 -10.05
N HIS A 77 0.33 -21.33 -10.19
CA HIS A 77 1.49 -21.56 -11.06
C HIS A 77 2.53 -20.46 -10.81
N TYR A 78 3.77 -20.69 -11.23
CA TYR A 78 4.79 -19.66 -11.20
C TYR A 78 4.50 -18.53 -12.19
N TYR A 79 4.63 -17.27 -11.76
CA TYR A 79 4.22 -16.09 -12.54
C TYR A 79 4.86 -16.01 -13.95
N LYS A 80 6.07 -16.54 -14.14
CA LYS A 80 6.75 -16.57 -15.46
C LYS A 80 6.06 -17.47 -16.48
N HIS A 81 5.21 -18.40 -16.02
CA HIS A 81 4.44 -19.31 -16.86
C HIS A 81 2.96 -18.89 -16.98
N CYS A 82 2.63 -17.67 -16.54
CA CYS A 82 1.26 -17.18 -16.59
C CYS A 82 0.87 -16.73 -17.99
N ASN A 83 -0.12 -17.40 -18.58
CA ASN A 83 -0.72 -17.06 -19.88
C ASN A 83 -2.13 -16.46 -19.76
N ALA A 84 -2.55 -16.01 -18.58
CA ALA A 84 -3.85 -15.39 -18.39
C ALA A 84 -3.96 -14.08 -19.18
N ALA A 85 -5.05 -13.90 -19.92
CA ALA A 85 -5.32 -12.66 -20.65
C ALA A 85 -5.65 -11.50 -19.70
N GLU A 86 -6.33 -11.81 -18.60
CA GLU A 86 -6.83 -10.83 -17.63
C GLU A 86 -5.97 -10.84 -16.36
N GLU A 87 -5.91 -9.66 -15.73
CA GLU A 87 -5.28 -9.49 -14.42
C GLU A 87 -6.31 -9.62 -13.31
N CYS A 88 -5.99 -10.38 -12.26
CA CYS A 88 -6.83 -10.58 -11.09
C CYS A 88 -6.03 -10.38 -9.81
N CYS A 89 -6.62 -9.67 -8.85
CA CYS A 89 -6.04 -9.45 -7.54
C CYS A 89 -6.40 -10.59 -6.58
N ALA A 90 -5.37 -11.35 -6.15
CA ALA A 90 -5.53 -12.45 -5.19
C ALA A 90 -6.22 -12.02 -3.89
N SER A 91 -5.90 -10.82 -3.39
CA SER A 91 -6.51 -10.31 -2.15
C SER A 91 -8.01 -10.00 -2.29
N CYS A 92 -8.47 -9.63 -3.49
CA CYS A 92 -9.88 -9.34 -3.74
C CYS A 92 -10.71 -10.62 -3.86
N LEU A 93 -10.17 -11.64 -4.54
CA LEU A 93 -10.87 -12.92 -4.76
C LEU A 93 -11.16 -13.71 -3.47
N GLU A 94 -10.37 -13.49 -2.41
CA GLU A 94 -10.55 -14.18 -1.12
C GLU A 94 -11.60 -13.51 -0.23
N LEU A 95 -12.16 -12.35 -0.61
CA LEU A 95 -13.20 -11.69 0.17
C LEU A 95 -14.60 -12.09 -0.31
N PRO A 96 -15.50 -12.50 0.60
CA PRO A 96 -16.84 -12.95 0.23
C PRO A 96 -17.72 -11.81 -0.33
N ASP A 97 -17.42 -10.57 0.03
CA ASP A 97 -18.24 -9.39 -0.30
C ASP A 97 -17.72 -8.62 -1.54
N VAL A 98 -16.71 -9.14 -2.22
CA VAL A 98 -16.07 -8.48 -3.37
C VAL A 98 -16.48 -9.19 -4.66
N THR A 99 -16.95 -8.43 -5.65
CA THR A 99 -17.35 -9.01 -6.93
C THR A 99 -16.12 -9.44 -7.75
N GLU A 100 -16.27 -10.35 -8.70
CA GLU A 100 -15.17 -10.69 -9.63
C GLU A 100 -14.70 -9.45 -10.42
N GLU A 101 -15.61 -8.52 -10.70
CA GLU A 101 -15.34 -7.26 -11.38
C GLU A 101 -14.40 -6.36 -10.57
N ASP A 102 -14.61 -6.30 -9.26
CA ASP A 102 -13.74 -5.60 -8.31
C ASP A 102 -12.35 -6.26 -8.17
N ALA A 103 -12.22 -7.53 -8.57
CA ALA A 103 -10.96 -8.25 -8.56
C ALA A 103 -10.15 -8.08 -9.86
N TYR A 104 -10.74 -7.56 -10.95
CA TYR A 104 -10.06 -7.35 -12.23
C TYR A 104 -9.15 -6.12 -12.23
N HIS A 105 -8.02 -6.24 -11.54
CA HIS A 105 -6.94 -5.28 -11.58
C HIS A 105 -5.63 -5.94 -11.15
N THR A 106 -4.50 -5.33 -11.54
CA THR A 106 -3.20 -5.71 -11.00
C THR A 106 -3.17 -5.68 -9.47
N MET A 107 -2.46 -6.64 -8.85
CA MET A 107 -2.18 -6.64 -7.42
C MET A 107 -1.52 -5.32 -6.97
N MET A 108 -0.78 -4.64 -7.84
CA MET A 108 -0.11 -3.37 -7.50
C MET A 108 -1.03 -2.15 -7.56
N SER A 109 -2.32 -2.34 -7.84
CA SER A 109 -3.28 -1.25 -7.95
C SER A 109 -3.48 -0.55 -6.60
N PHE A 110 -3.28 0.77 -6.59
CA PHE A 110 -3.63 1.63 -5.46
C PHE A 110 -5.15 1.84 -5.32
N GLN A 111 -5.93 1.42 -6.32
CA GLN A 111 -7.39 1.45 -6.31
C GLN A 111 -8.02 0.12 -5.85
N CYS A 112 -7.20 -0.89 -5.54
CA CYS A 112 -7.67 -2.16 -4.98
C CYS A 112 -8.55 -1.92 -3.74
N PRO A 113 -9.80 -2.42 -3.72
CA PRO A 113 -10.73 -2.21 -2.60
C PRO A 113 -10.15 -2.68 -1.25
N VAL A 114 -9.57 -3.88 -1.24
CA VAL A 114 -8.96 -4.48 -0.04
C VAL A 114 -7.77 -3.67 0.45
N TYR A 115 -6.96 -3.15 -0.47
CA TYR A 115 -5.84 -2.27 -0.15
C TYR A 115 -6.32 -0.98 0.49
N LEU A 116 -7.35 -0.34 -0.09
CA LEU A 116 -7.92 0.89 0.44
C LEU A 116 -8.55 0.68 1.82
N GLN A 117 -9.26 -0.43 2.02
CA GLN A 117 -9.83 -0.79 3.32
C GLN A 117 -8.74 -0.98 4.38
N LYS A 118 -7.72 -1.80 4.10
CA LYS A 118 -6.61 -2.02 5.02
C LYS A 118 -5.79 -0.76 5.29
N LYS A 119 -5.62 0.10 4.28
CA LYS A 119 -5.00 1.41 4.45
C LYS A 119 -5.78 2.28 5.44
N LYS A 120 -7.12 2.32 5.31
CA LYS A 120 -7.99 3.04 6.25
C LYS A 120 -7.88 2.49 7.67
N GLU A 121 -7.90 1.17 7.85
CA GLU A 121 -7.73 0.54 9.17
C GLU A 121 -6.38 0.92 9.83
N ILE A 122 -5.28 0.89 9.06
CA ILE A 122 -3.96 1.29 9.57
C ILE A 122 -3.96 2.77 9.97
N LEU A 123 -4.51 3.65 9.12
CA LEU A 123 -4.59 5.07 9.43
C LEU A 123 -5.43 5.34 10.68
N GLN A 124 -6.57 4.66 10.84
CA GLN A 124 -7.41 4.77 12.04
C GLN A 124 -6.65 4.34 13.29
N ARG A 125 -5.91 3.22 13.25
CA ARG A 125 -5.10 2.77 14.39
C ARG A 125 -4.02 3.78 14.77
N ILE A 126 -3.34 4.36 13.77
CA ILE A 126 -2.32 5.39 14.02
C ILE A 126 -2.95 6.62 14.68
N LEU A 127 -4.11 7.09 14.19
CA LEU A 127 -4.80 8.24 14.76
C LEU A 127 -5.23 7.98 16.21
N VAL A 128 -5.83 6.82 16.51
CA VAL A 128 -6.20 6.44 17.88
C VAL A 128 -4.96 6.38 18.79
N GLN A 129 -3.84 5.82 18.31
CA GLN A 129 -2.59 5.79 19.09
C GLN A 129 -2.00 7.19 19.33
N MET A 130 -2.21 8.14 18.42
CA MET A 130 -1.78 9.54 18.60
C MET A 130 -2.67 10.32 19.58
N GLU A 131 -3.93 9.90 19.77
CA GLU A 131 -4.86 10.47 20.75
C GLU A 131 -4.65 9.90 22.16
N LEU A 132 -3.96 8.76 22.30
CA LEU A 132 -3.58 8.23 23.60
C LEU A 132 -2.37 9.01 24.16
N PRO A 133 -2.42 9.47 25.42
CA PRO A 133 -1.25 10.08 26.04
C PRO A 133 -0.11 9.07 26.03
N TYR A 134 1.03 9.46 25.45
CA TYR A 134 2.26 8.68 25.48
C TYR A 134 2.63 8.39 26.94
N GLN A 135 2.31 7.19 27.41
CA GLN A 135 2.76 6.72 28.71
C GLN A 135 4.21 6.29 28.55
N ARG A 136 5.12 7.12 29.06
CA ARG A 136 6.53 6.79 29.21
C ARG A 136 6.58 5.63 30.21
N THR A 137 6.91 4.43 29.75
CA THR A 137 7.30 3.34 30.65
C THR A 137 8.71 3.64 31.11
N ASP A 138 8.84 4.00 32.38
CA ASP A 138 10.12 4.21 33.06
C ASP A 138 10.94 2.91 33.15
#